data_AF-A0A534TCI1-F1
#
_entry.id   AF-A0A534TCI1-F1
#
_cell.length_a   1.000
_cell.length_b   1.000
_cell.length_c   1.000
_cell.angle_alpha   90.00
_cell.angle_beta   90.00
_cell.angle_gamma   90.00
#
_symmetry.space_group_name_H-M   'P 1'
#
loop_
_entity.id
_entity.type
_entity.pdbx_description
1 polymer ?
#
loop_
_entity_poly.entity_id
_entity_poly.type
_entity_poly.pdbx_seq_one_letter_code
_entity_poly.pdbx_strand_id
1 'polypeptide(L)'
;MRARLVALSAGDEDLLWALRRKIFKELIYDERGKPMQRRALKLVKRMQQGGKCALCRRRLPKAYCVLDRLVAMKGYTVKNTRLLCPACDTRVQKERRYV
;
A
#
# COMPACT_ATOMS: atom_id res chain seq x y z
N MET A 1 8.18 21.45 -6.89
CA MET A 1 6.90 21.10 -6.21
C MET A 1 6.74 21.77 -4.84
N ARG A 2 7.65 21.57 -3.87
CA ARG A 2 7.54 22.19 -2.52
C ARG A 2 7.46 23.72 -2.56
N ALA A 3 8.32 24.38 -3.33
CA ALA A 3 8.30 25.84 -3.52
C ALA A 3 6.96 26.35 -4.09
N ARG A 4 6.32 25.56 -4.97
CA ARG A 4 5.00 25.88 -5.53
C ARG A 4 3.89 25.85 -4.48
N LEU A 5 3.97 24.95 -3.50
CA LEU A 5 3.00 24.92 -2.39
C LEU A 5 3.15 26.11 -1.47
N VAL A 6 4.40 26.53 -1.21
CA VAL A 6 4.69 27.74 -0.42
C VAL A 6 4.16 28.98 -1.14
N ALA A 7 4.37 29.10 -2.45
CA ALA A 7 3.83 30.20 -3.24
C ALA A 7 2.29 30.22 -3.23
N LEU A 8 1.64 29.05 -3.39
CA LEU A 8 0.18 28.93 -3.38
C LEU A 8 -0.45 29.21 -2.01
N SER A 9 0.30 29.05 -0.92
CA SER A 9 -0.21 29.36 0.41
C SER A 9 -0.12 30.84 0.76
N ALA A 10 0.60 31.65 -0.02
CA ALA A 10 0.74 33.10 0.20
C ALA A 10 1.13 33.50 1.65
N GLY A 11 1.93 32.65 2.31
CA GLY A 11 2.33 32.86 3.72
C GLY A 11 1.38 32.27 4.77
N ASP A 12 0.21 31.76 4.39
CA ASP A 12 -0.71 31.05 5.29
C ASP A 12 -0.16 29.64 5.61
N GLU A 13 0.16 29.42 6.89
CA GLU A 13 0.74 28.16 7.36
C GLU A 13 -0.27 27.01 7.40
N ASP A 14 -1.53 27.29 7.72
CA ASP A 14 -2.61 26.29 7.78
C ASP A 14 -2.95 25.80 6.38
N LEU A 15 -3.03 26.72 5.42
CA LEU A 15 -3.22 26.37 4.01
C LEU A 15 -2.04 25.56 3.47
N LEU A 16 -0.80 25.95 3.81
CA LEU A 16 0.40 25.20 3.41
C LEU A 16 0.38 23.77 3.96
N TRP A 17 0.00 23.60 5.22
CA TRP A 17 -0.17 22.29 5.85
C TRP A 17 -1.26 21.46 5.16
N ALA A 18 -2.41 22.07 4.86
CA ALA A 18 -3.53 21.40 4.17
C ALA A 18 -3.13 20.93 2.76
N LEU A 19 -2.44 21.78 1.99
CA LEU A 19 -1.95 21.46 0.64
C LEU A 19 -0.96 20.29 0.64
N ARG A 20 -0.01 20.28 1.59
CA ARG A 20 0.96 19.17 1.74
C ARG A 20 0.24 17.86 2.00
N ARG A 21 -0.74 17.85 2.90
CA ARG A 21 -1.54 16.65 3.21
C ARG A 21 -2.40 16.19 2.04
N LYS A 22 -3.01 17.14 1.32
CA LYS A 22 -3.79 16.84 0.12
C LYS A 22 -2.93 16.14 -0.91
N ILE A 23 -1.76 16.67 -1.24
CA ILE A 23 -0.84 16.05 -2.20
C ILE A 23 -0.36 14.69 -1.72
N PHE A 24 0.07 14.56 -0.46
CA PHE A 24 0.48 13.26 0.09
C PHE A 24 -0.62 12.20 -0.07
N LYS A 25 -1.87 12.56 0.26
CA LYS A 25 -3.02 11.67 0.10
C LYS A 25 -3.27 11.28 -1.36
N GLU A 26 -3.24 12.24 -2.29
CA GLU A 26 -3.46 11.95 -3.72
C GLU A 26 -2.35 11.07 -4.29
N LEU A 27 -1.07 11.36 -3.99
CA LEU A 27 0.06 10.53 -4.45
C LEU A 27 -0.05 9.08 -3.94
N ILE A 28 -0.45 8.89 -2.68
CA ILE A 28 -0.71 7.56 -2.13
C ILE A 28 -1.87 6.87 -2.87
N TYR A 29 -2.89 7.60 -3.30
CA TYR A 29 -4.01 7.04 -4.05
C TYR A 29 -3.61 6.67 -5.49
N ASP A 30 -2.80 7.48 -6.14
CA ASP A 30 -2.30 7.20 -7.49
C ASP A 30 -1.40 5.94 -7.48
N GLU A 31 -0.52 5.80 -6.49
CA GLU A 31 0.38 4.65 -6.38
C GLU A 31 -0.30 3.37 -5.86
N ARG A 32 -1.21 3.50 -4.89
CA ARG A 32 -1.71 2.36 -4.09
C ARG A 32 -3.22 2.16 -4.16
N GLY A 33 -3.94 3.00 -4.91
CA GLY A 33 -5.39 3.09 -4.88
C GLY A 33 -5.94 3.62 -3.55
N LYS A 34 -7.26 3.65 -3.45
CA LYS A 34 -7.98 4.02 -2.22
C LYS A 34 -7.98 2.87 -1.20
N PRO A 35 -8.09 3.15 0.11
CA PRO A 35 -8.12 2.11 1.15
C PRO A 35 -9.16 1.01 0.92
N MET A 36 -10.36 1.37 0.46
CA MET A 36 -11.44 0.42 0.17
C MET A 36 -11.11 -0.53 -0.99
N GLN A 37 -10.42 -0.04 -2.03
CA GLN A 37 -9.96 -0.88 -3.15
C GLN A 37 -8.95 -1.91 -2.65
N ARG A 38 -8.02 -1.51 -1.76
CA ARG A 38 -7.07 -2.45 -1.14
C ARG A 38 -7.77 -3.47 -0.24
N ARG A 39 -8.79 -3.06 0.52
CA ARG A 39 -9.59 -3.98 1.35
C ARG A 39 -10.29 -5.03 0.49
N ALA A 40 -10.93 -4.60 -0.60
CA ALA A 40 -11.57 -5.50 -1.56
C ALA A 40 -10.55 -6.46 -2.21
N LEU A 41 -9.40 -5.96 -2.66
CA LEU A 41 -8.34 -6.78 -3.24
C LEU A 41 -7.83 -7.85 -2.26
N LYS A 42 -7.76 -7.52 -0.97
CA LYS A 42 -7.38 -8.48 0.09
C LYS A 42 -8.34 -9.65 0.18
N LEU A 43 -9.64 -9.39 0.06
CA LEU A 43 -10.66 -10.44 0.05
C LEU A 43 -10.54 -11.30 -1.21
N VAL A 44 -10.45 -10.68 -2.38
CA VAL A 44 -10.27 -11.38 -3.67
C VAL A 44 -9.03 -12.28 -3.63
N LYS A 45 -7.90 -11.77 -3.13
CA LYS A 45 -6.66 -12.55 -3.03
C LYS A 45 -6.75 -13.68 -2.03
N ARG A 46 -7.44 -13.48 -0.91
CA ARG A 46 -7.68 -14.55 0.05
C ARG A 46 -8.46 -15.69 -0.59
N MET A 47 -9.51 -15.39 -1.35
CA MET A 47 -10.30 -16.40 -2.07
C MET A 47 -9.46 -17.12 -3.13
N GLN A 48 -8.78 -16.37 -4.01
CA GLN A 48 -7.91 -16.93 -5.07
C GLN A 48 -6.79 -17.82 -4.51
N GLN A 49 -6.28 -17.51 -3.33
CA GLN A 49 -5.21 -18.29 -2.68
C GLN A 49 -5.75 -19.39 -1.76
N GLY A 50 -7.05 -19.68 -1.76
CA GLY A 50 -7.66 -20.71 -0.91
C GLY A 50 -7.45 -20.45 0.58
N GLY A 51 -7.40 -19.18 0.99
CA GLY A 51 -7.14 -18.77 2.37
C GLY A 51 -5.72 -19.05 2.86
N LYS A 52 -4.76 -19.33 1.96
CA LYS A 52 -3.37 -19.66 2.30
C LYS A 52 -2.40 -18.55 1.88
N CYS A 53 -1.27 -18.46 2.57
CA CYS A 53 -0.21 -17.52 2.24
C CYS A 53 0.41 -17.89 0.89
N ALA A 54 0.68 -16.89 0.05
CA ALA A 54 1.29 -17.14 -1.26
C ALA A 54 2.71 -17.72 -1.18
N LEU A 55 3.43 -17.51 -0.07
CA LEU A 55 4.80 -18.00 0.12
C LEU A 55 4.85 -19.31 0.91
N CYS A 56 4.44 -19.31 2.19
CA CYS A 56 4.58 -20.50 3.03
C CYS A 56 3.43 -21.51 2.88
N ARG A 57 2.39 -21.20 2.09
CA ARG A 57 1.20 -22.03 1.87
C ARG A 57 0.39 -22.43 3.12
N ARG A 58 0.77 -21.93 4.31
CA ARG A 58 0.00 -22.07 5.56
C ARG A 58 -1.24 -21.19 5.53
N ARG A 59 -2.24 -21.54 6.36
CA ARG A 59 -3.49 -20.77 6.51
C ARG A 59 -3.17 -19.33 6.92
N LEU A 60 -3.77 -18.36 6.23
CA LEU A 60 -3.62 -16.95 6.54
C LEU A 60 -4.39 -16.60 7.82
N PRO A 61 -3.80 -15.80 8.74
CA PRO A 61 -4.49 -15.34 9.95
C PRO A 61 -5.76 -14.53 9.61
N LYS A 62 -6.69 -14.41 10.56
CA LYS A 62 -7.94 -13.64 10.38
C LYS A 62 -7.65 -12.16 10.11
N ALA A 63 -6.65 -11.59 10.79
CA ALA A 63 -6.25 -10.19 10.68
C ALA A 63 -4.77 -10.04 10.23
N TYR A 64 -4.34 -8.80 10.01
CA TYR A 64 -2.93 -8.42 9.78
C TYR A 64 -2.22 -9.06 8.57
N CYS A 65 -2.93 -9.73 7.66
CA CYS A 65 -2.30 -10.18 6.39
C CYS A 65 -1.85 -8.97 5.57
N VAL A 66 -0.83 -9.12 4.73
CA VAL A 66 -0.23 -8.01 4.00
C VAL A 66 -0.39 -8.22 2.50
N LEU A 67 -0.81 -7.17 1.79
CA LEU A 67 -0.75 -7.17 0.33
C LEU A 67 0.69 -6.82 -0.08
N ASP A 68 1.36 -7.78 -0.68
CA ASP A 68 2.70 -7.62 -1.22
C ASP A 68 2.62 -7.43 -2.74
N ARG A 69 3.28 -6.38 -3.24
CA ARG A 69 3.40 -6.11 -4.67
C ARG A 69 4.59 -6.90 -5.22
N LEU A 70 4.41 -7.54 -6.37
CA LEU A 70 5.50 -8.19 -7.08
C LEU A 70 6.44 -7.15 -7.66
N VAL A 71 5.89 -6.10 -8.27
CA VAL A 71 6.61 -4.93 -8.76
C VAL A 71 6.03 -3.67 -8.10
N ALA A 72 6.86 -2.92 -7.36
CA ALA A 72 6.41 -1.77 -6.57
C ALA A 72 5.63 -0.72 -7.41
N MET A 73 6.14 -0.41 -8.61
CA MET A 73 5.59 0.59 -9.53
C MET A 73 4.25 0.19 -10.17
N LYS A 74 3.90 -1.10 -10.22
CA LYS A 74 2.67 -1.59 -10.88
C LYS A 74 1.42 -1.55 -9.98
N GLY A 75 1.49 -0.86 -8.84
CA GLY A 75 0.37 -0.66 -7.92
C GLY A 75 -0.23 -1.95 -7.34
N TYR A 76 -1.37 -1.80 -6.64
CA TYR A 76 -2.12 -2.92 -6.07
C TYR A 76 -3.18 -3.43 -7.04
N THR A 77 -2.80 -4.37 -7.91
CA THR A 77 -3.71 -5.03 -8.86
C THR A 77 -3.79 -6.53 -8.61
N VAL A 78 -4.82 -7.20 -9.13
CA VAL A 78 -4.94 -8.67 -9.03
C VAL A 78 -3.72 -9.37 -9.62
N LYS A 79 -3.17 -8.91 -10.75
CA LYS A 79 -2.01 -9.56 -11.38
C LYS A 79 -0.69 -9.28 -10.64
N ASN A 80 -0.54 -8.08 -10.07
CA ASN A 80 0.70 -7.63 -9.42
C ASN A 80 0.75 -7.86 -7.91
N THR A 81 -0.27 -8.46 -7.30
CA THR A 81 -0.37 -8.56 -5.84
C THR A 81 -0.54 -9.99 -5.37
N ARG A 82 0.12 -10.32 -4.27
CA ARG A 82 -0.09 -11.55 -3.49
C ARG A 82 -0.39 -11.22 -2.03
N LEU A 83 -1.10 -12.10 -1.35
CA LEU A 83 -1.46 -11.94 0.07
C LEU A 83 -0.54 -12.80 0.94
N LEU A 84 0.17 -12.15 1.87
CA LEU A 84 1.16 -12.76 2.74
C LEU A 84 0.70 -12.77 4.20
N CYS A 85 1.22 -13.73 4.98
CA CYS A 85 1.16 -13.65 6.44
C CYS A 85 2.26 -12.69 6.96
N PRO A 86 2.12 -12.14 8.17
CA PRO A 86 3.10 -11.20 8.73
C PRO A 86 4.54 -11.71 8.69
N ALA A 87 4.78 -12.96 9.11
CA ALA A 87 6.12 -13.54 9.12
C ALA A 87 6.76 -13.62 7.72
N CYS A 88 5.98 -13.96 6.69
CA CYS A 88 6.48 -14.00 5.31
C CYS A 88 6.71 -12.60 4.75
N ASP A 89 5.86 -11.62 5.09
CA ASP A 89 6.07 -10.23 4.70
C ASP A 89 7.37 -9.67 5.31
N THR A 90 7.57 -9.81 6.62
CA THR A 90 8.81 -9.38 7.29
C THR A 90 10.05 -10.00 6.64
N ARG A 91 10.00 -11.29 6.29
CA ARG A 91 11.11 -11.94 5.58
C ARG A 91 11.36 -11.33 4.20
N VAL A 92 10.30 -11.09 3.41
CA VAL A 92 10.41 -10.45 2.09
C VAL A 92 10.93 -9.01 2.19
N GLN A 93 10.49 -8.23 3.18
CA GLN A 93 10.99 -6.86 3.36
C GLN A 93 12.50 -6.87 3.66
N LYS A 94 12.94 -7.76 4.56
CA LYS A 94 14.38 -7.96 4.84
C LYS A 94 15.17 -8.37 3.61
N GLU A 95 14.66 -9.33 2.82
CA GLU A 95 15.29 -9.76 1.56
C GLU A 95 15.40 -8.60 0.55
N ARG A 96 14.42 -7.70 0.53
CA ARG A 96 14.40 -6.48 -0.31
C ARG A 96 15.16 -5.30 0.29
N ARG A 97 15.77 -5.46 1.47
CA ARG A 97 16.47 -4.40 2.22
C ARG A 97 15.59 -3.21 2.60
N TYR A 98 14.29 -3.47 2.75
CA TYR A 98 13.37 -2.54 3.40
C TYR A 98 13.35 -2.87 4.90
N VAL A 99 13.55 -1.84 5.72
CA VAL A 99 13.73 -1.93 7.19
C VAL A 99 12.48 -2.48 7.87
#